data_AF-A0A2S9FIQ1-F1
#
_entry.id   AF-A0A2S9FIQ1-F1
#
_cell.length_a   1.000
_cell.length_b   1.000
_cell.length_c   1.000
_cell.angle_alpha   90.00
_cell.angle_beta   90.00
_cell.angle_gamma   90.00
#
_symmetry.space_group_name_H-M   'P 1'
#
loop_
_entity.id
_entity.type
_entity.pdbx_description
1 polymer ?
#
loop_
_entity_poly.entity_id
_entity_poly.type
_entity_poly.pdbx_seq_one_letter_code
_entity_poly.pdbx_strand_id
1 'polypeptide(L)'
;MLIQHQTRMRRTRTPAVAPAWRDRKRYVWLLGLVIPTLVPMSWVAVTLTGSGLFWWSGPMLMFVVIPALDYLVGPDSDNPPDSALTWLENDRYYRWATYGYLPAQYMSLALACWLWSGRGGTTMSELDKVGLMLTVGGIAGVAINTAHELGHQRARSER
;
A
#
# COMPACT_ATOMS: atom_id res chain seq x y z
N MET A 1 10.10 44.07 46.79
CA MET A 1 9.64 44.50 45.45
C MET A 1 10.79 44.28 44.47
N LEU A 2 10.80 43.16 43.73
CA LEU A 2 11.74 42.89 42.63
C LEU A 2 10.98 42.11 41.56
N ILE A 3 10.60 42.81 40.50
CA ILE A 3 9.83 42.31 39.36
C ILE A 3 10.84 41.69 38.38
N GLN A 4 10.77 40.38 38.16
CA GLN A 4 11.52 39.71 37.09
C GLN A 4 10.84 40.01 35.74
N HIS A 5 11.48 40.86 34.93
CA HIS A 5 11.13 41.02 33.52
C HIS A 5 11.51 39.76 32.75
N GLN A 6 10.53 38.92 32.45
CA GLN A 6 10.64 37.85 31.46
C GLN A 6 10.67 38.48 30.07
N THR A 7 11.87 38.64 29.50
CA THR A 7 12.06 39.06 28.11
C THR A 7 11.51 37.98 27.20
N ARG A 8 10.33 38.21 26.61
CA ARG A 8 9.74 37.37 25.56
C ARG A 8 10.72 37.32 24.38
N MET A 9 11.55 36.29 24.29
CA MET A 9 12.24 35.95 23.06
C MET A 9 11.18 35.53 22.04
N ARG A 10 10.82 36.48 21.18
CA ARG A 10 9.96 36.26 20.02
C ARG A 10 10.74 35.35 19.07
N ARG A 11 10.54 34.03 19.17
CA ARG A 11 11.01 33.07 18.17
C ARG A 11 10.45 33.52 16.82
N THR A 12 11.30 34.12 16.00
CA THR A 12 11.04 34.30 14.59
C THR A 12 10.85 32.91 14.01
N ARG A 13 9.61 32.53 13.68
CA ARG A 13 9.35 31.38 12.80
C ARG A 13 9.91 31.78 11.44
N THR A 14 11.16 31.41 11.17
CA THR A 14 11.64 31.32 9.80
C THR A 14 10.61 30.49 9.04
N PRO A 15 9.99 31.02 7.97
CA PRO A 15 9.11 30.20 7.15
C PRO A 15 9.92 29.01 6.67
N ALA A 16 9.50 27.80 7.04
CA ALA A 16 10.14 26.58 6.56
C ALA A 16 10.08 26.62 5.02
N VAL A 17 11.23 26.83 4.39
CA VAL A 17 11.35 26.77 2.94
C VAL A 17 10.91 25.37 2.55
N ALA A 18 9.84 25.28 1.75
CA ALA A 18 9.39 24.00 1.23
C ALA A 18 10.60 23.32 0.56
N PRO A 19 10.92 22.06 0.89
CA PRO A 19 12.11 21.42 0.35
C PRO A 19 12.04 21.48 -1.18
N ALA A 20 13.13 21.90 -1.82
CA ALA A 20 13.29 21.91 -3.28
C ALA A 20 13.44 20.49 -3.86
N TRP A 21 12.85 19.50 -3.18
CA TRP A 21 12.87 18.10 -3.55
C TRP A 21 11.50 17.73 -4.10
N ARG A 22 11.48 17.12 -5.29
CA ARG A 22 10.26 16.73 -5.99
C ARG A 22 10.28 15.23 -6.19
N ASP A 23 9.27 14.55 -5.68
CA ASP A 23 9.09 13.12 -5.93
C ASP A 23 8.76 12.89 -7.42
N ARG A 24 9.75 12.39 -8.17
CA ARG A 24 9.59 12.02 -9.59
C ARG A 24 8.76 10.75 -9.76
N LYS A 25 8.66 9.93 -8.70
CA LYS A 25 7.99 8.63 -8.68
C LYS A 25 6.61 8.69 -8.00
N ARG A 26 6.05 9.88 -7.78
CA ARG A 26 4.74 10.08 -7.12
C ARG A 26 3.64 9.12 -7.58
N TYR A 27 3.54 8.87 -8.89
CA TYR A 27 2.51 7.97 -9.45
C TYR A 27 2.86 6.48 -9.32
N VAL A 28 4.14 6.14 -9.22
CA VAL A 28 4.61 4.76 -9.03
C VAL A 28 4.13 4.20 -7.70
N TRP A 29 3.95 5.05 -6.68
CA TRP A 29 3.39 4.66 -5.39
C TRP A 29 1.97 4.06 -5.48
N LEU A 30 1.19 4.41 -6.49
CA LEU A 30 -0.13 3.82 -6.71
C LEU A 30 -0.04 2.36 -7.18
N LEU A 31 1.10 1.90 -7.69
CA LEU A 31 1.31 0.49 -7.99
C LEU A 31 1.19 -0.40 -6.74
N GLY A 32 1.38 0.16 -5.54
CA GLY A 32 1.09 -0.55 -4.29
C GLY A 32 -0.37 -1.01 -4.17
N LEU A 33 -1.31 -0.35 -4.85
CA LEU A 33 -2.73 -0.75 -4.91
C LEU A 33 -3.00 -1.95 -5.82
N VAL A 34 -2.01 -2.40 -6.59
CA VAL A 34 -2.13 -3.63 -7.38
C VAL A 34 -2.30 -4.84 -6.45
N ILE A 35 -1.54 -4.90 -5.35
CA ILE A 35 -1.59 -6.02 -4.40
C ILE A 35 -3.02 -6.24 -3.85
N PRO A 36 -3.67 -5.25 -3.21
CA PRO A 36 -5.01 -5.44 -2.66
C PRO A 36 -6.10 -5.59 -3.73
N THR A 37 -5.78 -5.47 -5.03
CA THR A 37 -6.71 -5.68 -6.14
C THR A 37 -6.43 -6.96 -6.94
N LEU A 38 -5.48 -7.80 -6.52
CA LEU A 38 -5.15 -9.04 -7.23
C LEU A 38 -6.32 -10.01 -7.36
N VAL A 39 -7.18 -10.15 -6.34
CA VAL A 39 -8.33 -11.07 -6.41
C VAL A 39 -9.33 -10.66 -7.51
N PRO A 40 -9.86 -9.42 -7.55
CA PRO A 40 -10.75 -8.99 -8.62
C PRO A 40 -10.06 -9.02 -9.99
N MET A 41 -8.77 -8.65 -10.08
CA MET A 41 -8.01 -8.78 -11.34
C MET A 41 -7.91 -10.23 -11.81
N SER A 42 -7.65 -11.17 -10.89
CA SER A 42 -7.58 -12.60 -11.19
C SER A 42 -8.93 -13.12 -11.65
N TRP A 43 -10.01 -12.75 -10.96
CA TRP A 43 -11.36 -13.16 -11.36
C TRP A 43 -11.73 -12.66 -12.76
N VAL A 44 -11.43 -11.40 -13.08
CA VAL A 44 -11.62 -10.87 -14.45
C VAL A 44 -10.76 -11.63 -15.46
N ALA A 45 -9.49 -11.89 -15.16
CA ALA A 45 -8.61 -12.62 -16.07
C ALA A 45 -9.08 -14.06 -16.31
N VAL A 46 -9.54 -14.76 -15.27
CA VAL A 46 -10.08 -16.14 -15.37
C VAL A 46 -11.39 -16.15 -16.17
N THR A 47 -12.28 -15.19 -15.92
CA THR A 47 -13.56 -15.12 -16.67
C THR A 47 -13.35 -14.83 -18.16
N LEU A 48 -12.33 -14.04 -18.52
CA LEU A 48 -12.02 -13.72 -19.92
C LEU A 48 -11.23 -14.82 -20.64
N THR A 49 -10.38 -15.57 -19.93
CA THR A 49 -9.43 -16.52 -20.56
C THR A 49 -9.75 -17.99 -20.29
N GLY A 50 -10.52 -18.29 -19.24
CA GLY A 50 -10.73 -19.64 -18.72
C GLY A 50 -9.52 -20.25 -17.99
N SER A 51 -8.41 -19.53 -17.84
CA SER A 51 -7.18 -20.08 -17.26
C SER A 51 -7.11 -19.90 -15.74
N GLY A 52 -7.07 -21.01 -14.99
CA GLY A 52 -6.89 -21.01 -13.53
C GLY A 52 -5.54 -20.47 -13.05
N LEU A 53 -4.57 -20.30 -13.95
CA LEU A 53 -3.23 -19.78 -13.63
C LEU A 53 -3.28 -18.41 -12.95
N PHE A 54 -4.27 -17.59 -13.30
CA PHE A 54 -4.41 -16.25 -12.73
C PHE A 54 -4.74 -16.26 -11.24
N TRP A 55 -5.29 -17.34 -10.67
CA TRP A 55 -5.46 -17.46 -9.22
C TRP A 55 -4.14 -17.46 -8.45
N TRP A 56 -3.03 -17.80 -9.12
CA TRP A 56 -1.68 -17.80 -8.57
C TRP A 56 -0.98 -16.44 -8.68
N SER A 57 -1.71 -15.38 -9.00
CA SER A 57 -1.18 -14.04 -9.21
C SER A 57 -0.42 -13.49 -7.99
N GLY A 58 -0.85 -13.79 -6.76
CA GLY A 58 -0.15 -13.39 -5.54
C GLY A 58 1.26 -13.98 -5.45
N PRO A 59 1.43 -15.31 -5.42
CA PRO A 59 2.74 -15.96 -5.45
C PRO A 59 3.60 -15.54 -6.64
N MET A 60 3.02 -15.45 -7.85
CA MET A 60 3.74 -15.00 -9.03
C MET A 60 4.26 -13.57 -8.86
N LEU A 61 3.43 -12.65 -8.38
CA LEU A 61 3.84 -11.27 -8.18
C LEU A 61 4.96 -11.19 -7.13
N MET A 62 4.81 -11.88 -6.00
CA MET A 62 5.72 -11.76 -4.85
C MET A 62 7.06 -12.46 -5.06
N PHE A 63 7.06 -13.63 -5.68
CA PHE A 63 8.27 -14.47 -5.78
C PHE A 63 8.92 -14.47 -7.16
N VAL A 64 8.23 -13.94 -8.18
CA VAL A 64 8.77 -13.88 -9.55
C VAL A 64 8.86 -12.44 -10.01
N VAL A 65 7.74 -11.71 -10.06
CA VAL A 65 7.70 -10.40 -10.70
C VAL A 65 8.47 -9.35 -9.89
N ILE A 66 8.21 -9.22 -8.58
CA ILE A 66 8.89 -8.23 -7.74
C ILE A 66 10.40 -8.50 -7.70
N PRO A 67 10.90 -9.71 -7.39
CA PRO A 67 12.33 -9.99 -7.39
C PRO A 67 13.00 -9.76 -8.75
N ALA A 68 12.31 -10.10 -9.85
CA ALA A 68 12.83 -9.83 -11.19
C ALA A 68 12.92 -8.32 -11.49
N LEU A 69 11.92 -7.54 -11.11
CA LEU A 69 11.95 -6.08 -11.27
C LEU A 69 13.04 -5.45 -10.40
N ASP A 70 13.19 -5.89 -9.15
CA ASP A 70 14.24 -5.41 -8.25
C ASP A 70 15.63 -5.70 -8.81
N TYR A 71 15.84 -6.88 -9.40
CA TYR A 71 17.09 -7.24 -10.06
C TYR A 71 17.37 -6.39 -11.31
N LEU A 72 16.35 -6.14 -12.14
CA LEU A 72 16.50 -5.42 -13.41
C LEU A 72 16.64 -3.90 -13.23
N VAL A 73 15.90 -3.30 -12.30
CA VAL A 73 15.93 -1.86 -12.02
C VAL A 73 17.12 -1.49 -11.14
N GLY A 74 17.50 -2.38 -10.23
CA GLY A 74 18.55 -2.13 -9.25
C GLY A 74 18.12 -1.24 -8.08
N PRO A 75 18.95 -1.11 -7.04
CA PRO A 75 18.65 -0.32 -5.86
C PRO A 75 18.56 1.18 -6.19
N ASP A 76 17.56 1.85 -5.62
CA ASP A 76 17.39 3.29 -5.75
C ASP A 76 18.42 4.03 -4.89
N SER A 77 19.28 4.84 -5.50
CA SER A 77 20.38 5.54 -4.80
C SER A 77 19.95 6.87 -4.15
N ASP A 78 18.77 7.39 -4.49
CA ASP A 78 18.29 8.69 -4.04
C ASP A 78 17.31 8.52 -2.87
N ASN A 79 17.83 8.26 -1.67
CA ASN A 79 16.98 8.24 -0.47
C ASN A 79 16.50 9.68 -0.17
N PRO A 80 15.18 9.93 -0.02
CA PRO A 80 14.69 11.25 0.32
C PRO A 80 15.28 11.73 1.67
N PRO A 81 15.64 13.03 1.80
CA PRO A 81 16.08 13.59 3.07
C PRO A 81 14.96 13.51 4.12
N ASP A 82 15.30 13.44 5.42
CA ASP A 82 14.32 13.28 6.53
C ASP A 82 13.18 14.31 6.50
N SER A 83 13.47 15.54 6.07
CA SER A 83 12.48 16.60 5.91
C SER A 83 11.48 16.33 4.77
N ALA A 84 11.91 15.67 3.71
CA ALA A 84 11.05 15.21 2.62
C ALA A 84 10.21 14.00 3.05
N LEU A 85 10.76 13.07 3.86
CA LEU A 85 10.00 11.97 4.45
C LEU A 85 8.82 12.50 5.28
N THR A 86 9.11 13.43 6.19
CA THR A 86 8.09 14.06 7.06
C THR A 86 7.02 14.78 6.24
N TRP A 87 7.41 15.38 5.10
CA TRP A 87 6.46 16.00 4.19
C TRP A 87 5.59 14.96 3.45
N LEU A 88 6.17 13.85 2.98
CA LEU A 88 5.44 12.75 2.33
C LEU A 88 4.38 12.14 3.24
N GLU A 89 4.72 11.88 4.51
CA GLU A 89 3.77 11.35 5.51
C GLU A 89 2.53 12.25 5.69
N ASN A 90 2.71 13.57 5.53
CA ASN A 90 1.65 14.56 5.72
C ASN A 90 0.92 14.94 4.41
N ASP A 91 1.46 14.56 3.24
CA ASP A 91 0.82 14.87 1.96
C ASP A 91 -0.43 13.98 1.74
N ARG A 92 -1.53 14.65 1.41
CA ARG A 92 -2.86 14.04 1.30
C ARG A 92 -2.91 12.95 0.24
N TYR A 93 -2.14 13.06 -0.83
CA TYR A 93 -2.11 12.08 -1.92
C TYR A 93 -1.63 10.72 -1.41
N TYR A 94 -0.50 10.70 -0.68
CA TYR A 94 0.07 9.46 -0.17
C TYR A 94 -0.83 8.84 0.89
N ARG A 95 -1.44 9.67 1.76
CA ARG A 95 -2.45 9.21 2.71
C ARG A 95 -3.67 8.58 2.03
N TRP A 96 -4.19 9.18 0.97
CA TRP A 96 -5.31 8.61 0.22
C TRP A 96 -4.93 7.30 -0.48
N ALA A 97 -3.70 7.16 -0.97
CA ALA A 97 -3.21 5.90 -1.51
C ALA A 97 -3.21 4.81 -0.42
N THR A 98 -2.73 5.11 0.78
CA THR A 98 -2.78 4.19 1.93
C THR A 98 -4.21 3.87 2.35
N TYR A 99 -5.10 4.87 2.40
CA TYR A 99 -6.51 4.65 2.73
C TYR A 99 -7.25 3.85 1.67
N GLY A 100 -6.89 3.97 0.39
CA GLY A 100 -7.44 3.17 -0.70
C GLY A 100 -7.07 1.69 -0.62
N TYR A 101 -5.96 1.36 0.06
CA TYR A 101 -5.55 -0.03 0.26
C TYR A 101 -6.59 -0.83 1.06
N LEU A 102 -7.14 -0.24 2.12
CA LEU A 102 -8.07 -0.90 3.03
C LEU A 102 -9.39 -1.34 2.37
N PRO A 103 -10.15 -0.48 1.66
CA PRO A 103 -11.36 -0.90 0.96
C PRO A 103 -11.06 -1.88 -0.16
N ALA A 104 -9.94 -1.72 -0.89
CA ALA A 104 -9.53 -2.68 -1.91
C ALA A 104 -9.26 -4.07 -1.30
N GLN A 105 -8.59 -4.13 -0.15
CA GLN A 105 -8.34 -5.36 0.59
C GLN A 105 -9.64 -6.03 1.05
N TYR A 106 -10.57 -5.28 1.66
CA TYR A 106 -11.86 -5.84 2.07
C TYR A 106 -12.69 -6.32 0.89
N MET A 107 -12.66 -5.59 -0.23
CA MET A 107 -13.31 -6.01 -1.48
C MET A 107 -12.72 -7.33 -1.99
N SER A 108 -11.39 -7.45 -2.03
CA SER A 108 -10.71 -8.69 -2.41
C SER A 108 -11.07 -9.86 -1.49
N LEU A 109 -11.12 -9.63 -0.17
CA LEU A 109 -11.51 -10.66 0.79
C LEU A 109 -12.97 -11.09 0.61
N ALA A 110 -13.90 -10.14 0.51
CA ALA A 110 -15.32 -10.42 0.31
C ALA A 110 -15.54 -11.18 -1.01
N LEU A 111 -14.87 -10.76 -2.08
CA LEU A 111 -14.93 -11.43 -3.37
C LEU A 111 -14.34 -12.84 -3.31
N ALA A 112 -13.20 -13.04 -2.64
CA ALA A 112 -12.61 -14.36 -2.45
C ALA A 112 -13.56 -15.30 -1.70
N CYS A 113 -14.19 -14.85 -0.62
CA CYS A 113 -15.20 -15.63 0.12
C CYS A 113 -16.41 -15.98 -0.75
N TRP A 114 -16.86 -15.04 -1.58
CA TRP A 114 -17.97 -15.27 -2.49
C TRP A 114 -17.62 -16.33 -3.55
N LEU A 115 -16.45 -16.21 -4.18
CA LEU A 115 -15.92 -17.20 -5.14
C LEU A 115 -15.75 -18.58 -4.49
N TRP A 116 -15.20 -18.62 -3.28
CA TRP A 116 -14.99 -19.85 -2.51
C TRP A 116 -16.30 -20.60 -2.24
N SER A 117 -17.40 -19.87 -2.06
CA SER A 117 -18.73 -20.45 -1.86
C SER A 117 -19.34 -21.12 -3.11
N GLY A 118 -18.58 -21.22 -4.21
CA GLY A 118 -19.02 -21.77 -5.48
C GLY A 118 -19.84 -20.79 -6.33
N ARG A 119 -19.82 -19.50 -5.97
CA ARG A 119 -20.49 -18.43 -6.72
C ARG A 119 -19.48 -17.76 -7.68
N GLY A 120 -19.98 -16.96 -8.62
CA GLY A 120 -19.11 -16.16 -9.51
C GLY A 120 -18.88 -16.69 -10.91
N GLY A 121 -19.68 -17.66 -11.36
CA GLY A 121 -19.74 -18.07 -12.76
C GLY A 121 -18.48 -18.77 -13.28
N THR A 122 -17.50 -19.02 -12.43
CA THR A 122 -16.25 -19.73 -12.75
C THR A 122 -16.19 -21.04 -11.96
N THR A 123 -16.04 -22.17 -12.64
CA THR A 123 -15.77 -23.45 -11.99
C THR A 123 -14.34 -23.45 -11.47
N MET A 124 -14.15 -23.53 -10.15
CA MET A 124 -12.82 -23.61 -9.54
C MET A 124 -12.47 -25.06 -9.22
N SER A 125 -11.33 -25.51 -9.71
CA SER A 125 -10.70 -26.75 -9.25
C SER A 125 -10.14 -26.59 -7.84
N GLU A 126 -9.79 -27.71 -7.19
CA GLU A 126 -9.10 -27.66 -5.89
C GLU A 126 -7.74 -26.94 -5.97
N LEU A 127 -7.06 -26.99 -7.13
CA LEU A 127 -5.83 -26.24 -7.35
C LEU A 127 -6.07 -24.73 -7.46
N ASP A 128 -7.16 -24.30 -8.11
CA ASP A 128 -7.53 -22.90 -8.21
C ASP A 128 -7.83 -22.29 -6.84
N LYS A 129 -8.49 -23.09 -5.97
CA LYS A 129 -8.73 -22.73 -4.58
C LYS A 129 -7.42 -22.51 -3.83
N VAL A 130 -6.45 -23.41 -3.97
CA VAL A 130 -5.12 -23.22 -3.35
C VAL A 130 -4.46 -21.93 -3.84
N GLY A 131 -4.46 -21.68 -5.16
CA GLY A 131 -3.94 -20.44 -5.72
C GLY A 131 -4.62 -19.20 -5.12
N LEU A 132 -5.96 -19.20 -5.06
CA LEU A 132 -6.73 -18.12 -4.46
C LEU A 132 -6.39 -17.89 -2.98
N MET A 133 -6.26 -18.96 -2.18
CA MET A 133 -5.87 -18.84 -0.77
C MET A 133 -4.50 -18.23 -0.60
N LEU A 134 -3.51 -18.67 -1.38
CA LEU A 134 -2.15 -18.13 -1.33
C LEU A 134 -2.12 -16.65 -1.74
N THR A 135 -2.89 -16.28 -2.76
CA THR A 135 -3.05 -14.89 -3.18
C THR A 135 -3.67 -14.03 -2.08
N VAL A 136 -4.78 -14.47 -1.48
CA VAL A 136 -5.42 -13.76 -0.35
C VAL A 136 -4.48 -13.66 0.85
N GLY A 137 -3.77 -14.73 1.19
CA GLY A 137 -2.78 -14.77 2.26
C GLY A 137 -1.64 -13.78 2.02
N GLY A 138 -1.13 -13.70 0.79
CA GLY A 138 -0.14 -12.70 0.38
C GLY A 138 -0.66 -11.27 0.58
N ILE A 139 -1.86 -10.96 0.10
CA ILE A 139 -2.49 -9.65 0.29
C ILE A 139 -2.58 -9.29 1.78
N ALA A 140 -3.00 -10.24 2.62
CA ALA A 140 -3.10 -10.05 4.06
C ALA A 140 -1.73 -9.84 4.71
N GLY A 141 -0.70 -10.57 4.29
CA GLY A 141 0.67 -10.40 4.77
C GLY A 141 1.21 -8.99 4.52
N VAL A 142 1.00 -8.45 3.31
CA VAL A 142 1.40 -7.06 2.99
C VAL A 142 0.55 -6.04 3.75
N ALA A 143 -0.75 -6.31 3.90
CA ALA A 143 -1.68 -5.43 4.59
C ALA A 143 -1.34 -5.18 6.06
N ILE A 144 -0.68 -6.14 6.73
CA ILE A 144 -0.27 -5.99 8.14
C ILE A 144 0.66 -4.78 8.31
N ASN A 145 1.58 -4.55 7.38
CA ASN A 145 2.47 -3.38 7.42
C ASN A 145 1.67 -2.08 7.30
N THR A 146 0.72 -2.03 6.37
CA THR A 146 -0.19 -0.89 6.21
C THR A 146 -1.01 -0.63 7.48
N ALA A 147 -1.55 -1.69 8.09
CA ALA A 147 -2.33 -1.59 9.32
C ALA A 147 -1.48 -1.09 10.50
N HIS A 148 -0.24 -1.59 10.61
CA HIS A 148 0.72 -1.15 11.62
C HIS A 148 1.03 0.34 11.50
N GLU A 149 1.31 0.80 10.28
CA GLU A 149 1.60 2.21 10.00
C GLU A 149 0.40 3.12 10.30
N LEU A 150 -0.79 2.74 9.84
CA LEU A 150 -2.02 3.48 10.13
C LEU A 150 -2.34 3.52 11.64
N GLY A 151 -2.05 2.45 12.37
CA GLY A 151 -2.19 2.38 13.82
C GLY A 151 -1.28 3.38 14.55
N HIS A 152 -0.03 3.48 14.13
CA HIS A 152 0.92 4.47 14.66
C HIS A 152 0.48 5.90 14.38
N GLN A 153 0.00 6.19 13.17
CA GLN A 153 -0.50 7.51 12.80
C GLN A 153 -1.73 7.93 13.62
N ARG A 154 -2.67 7.01 13.85
CA ARG A 154 -3.86 7.26 14.67
C ARG A 154 -3.49 7.65 16.10
N ALA A 155 -2.54 6.95 16.72
CA ALA A 155 -2.08 7.25 18.08
C ALA A 155 -1.42 8.64 18.20
N ARG A 156 -0.83 9.19 17.13
CA ARG A 156 -0.31 10.57 17.09
C ARG A 156 -1.41 11.62 16.94
N SER A 157 -2.50 11.29 16.25
CA SER A 157 -3.59 12.23 15.95
C SER A 157 -4.64 12.33 17.06
N GLU A 158 -4.68 11.37 17.98
CA GLU A 158 -5.57 11.36 19.16
C GLU A 158 -4.95 12.05 20.40
N ARG A 159 -3.76 12.66 20.28
CA ARG A 159 -3.07 13.42 21.33
C ARG A 159 -3.05 14.91 21.01
#